data_AF-A0A6I5RJ22-F1
#
_entry.id   AF-A0A6I5RJ22-F1
#
_cell.length_a   1.000
_cell.length_b   1.000
_cell.length_c   1.000
_cell.angle_alpha   90.00
_cell.angle_beta   90.00
_cell.angle_gamma   90.00
#
_symmetry.space_group_name_H-M   'P 1'
#
loop_
_entity.id
_entity.type
_entity.pdbx_description
1 polymer ?
#
loop_
_entity_poly.entity_id
_entity_poly.type
_entity_poly.pdbx_seq_one_letter_code
_entity_poly.pdbx_strand_id
1 'polypeptide(L)'
;MKKVLAIILGGGAGTRLYPLTKLRAKPAVPLAGKYRLIDVPVSNCINSDIFEIYVLTQYNSASLNRHIARTYNFSHFKEGFVEILAAQQTPENPNWFQGTADAVRQYLWLFEEFKVD
;
A
#
# COMPACT_ATOMS: atom_id res chain seq x y z
N MET A 1 -24.08 0.34 3.89
CA MET A 1 -22.75 0.12 4.49
C MET A 1 -22.00 1.42 4.37
N LYS A 2 -21.18 1.79 5.37
CA LYS A 2 -20.33 2.97 5.26
C LYS A 2 -19.27 2.75 4.19
N LYS A 3 -19.10 3.70 3.28
CA LYS A 3 -17.97 3.72 2.34
C LYS A 3 -16.71 4.14 3.09
N VAL A 4 -15.73 3.24 3.17
CA VAL A 4 -14.48 3.45 3.91
C VAL A 4 -13.31 3.14 2.99
N LEU A 5 -12.40 4.11 2.86
CA LEU A 5 -11.12 3.93 2.15
C LEU A 5 -10.02 3.56 3.16
N ALA A 6 -9.34 2.44 2.95
CA ALA A 6 -8.19 2.05 3.76
C ALA A 6 -6.88 2.57 3.17
N ILE A 7 -6.07 3.24 3.99
CA ILE A 7 -4.74 3.74 3.62
C ILE A 7 -3.69 3.03 4.48
N ILE A 8 -2.93 2.13 3.85
CA ILE A 8 -1.87 1.35 4.49
C ILE A 8 -0.52 2.01 4.23
N LEU A 9 0.15 2.42 5.32
CA LEU A 9 1.48 3.01 5.26
C LEU A 9 2.56 1.91 5.26
N GLY A 10 3.03 1.54 4.08
CA GLY A 10 4.05 0.53 3.87
C GLY A 10 5.45 0.90 4.41
N GLY A 11 5.64 2.16 4.76
CA GLY A 11 6.82 2.68 5.44
C GLY A 11 7.99 3.03 4.53
N GLY A 12 9.03 3.62 5.13
CA GLY A 12 10.25 4.05 4.45
C GLY A 12 11.28 2.93 4.25
N ALA A 13 12.57 3.27 4.32
CA ALA A 13 13.68 2.40 3.94
C ALA A 13 13.79 1.05 4.69
N GLY A 14 13.03 0.85 5.77
CA GLY A 14 12.96 -0.46 6.45
C GLY A 14 14.28 -0.88 7.10
N THR A 15 15.09 0.07 7.57
CA THR A 15 16.44 -0.15 8.12
C THR A 15 16.48 -1.14 9.29
N ARG A 16 15.43 -1.16 10.12
CA ARG A 16 15.31 -2.10 11.26
C ARG A 16 15.14 -3.57 10.86
N LEU A 17 14.74 -3.84 9.62
CA LEU A 17 14.59 -5.19 9.08
C LEU A 17 15.70 -5.51 8.07
N TYR A 18 16.74 -4.69 7.99
CA TYR A 18 17.92 -5.03 7.20
C TYR A 18 18.52 -6.35 7.75
N PRO A 19 18.94 -7.30 6.90
CA PRO A 19 19.09 -7.23 5.44
C PRO A 19 17.86 -7.62 4.62
N LEU A 20 16.73 -7.97 5.23
CA LEU A 20 15.54 -8.46 4.54
C LEU A 20 14.93 -7.43 3.58
N THR A 21 15.15 -6.14 3.85
CA THR A 21 14.67 -5.00 3.05
C THR A 21 15.67 -4.50 2.00
N LYS A 22 16.84 -5.15 1.85
CA LYS A 22 17.89 -4.70 0.92
C LYS A 22 17.41 -4.57 -0.53
N LEU A 23 16.61 -5.52 -1.01
CA LEU A 23 16.14 -5.61 -2.40
C LEU A 23 14.61 -5.47 -2.54
N ARG A 24 13.90 -5.15 -1.47
CA ARG A 24 12.43 -5.15 -1.45
C ARG A 24 11.88 -4.14 -0.45
N ALA A 25 10.69 -3.63 -0.74
CA ALA A 25 9.95 -2.79 0.21
C ALA A 25 9.69 -3.56 1.53
N LYS A 26 9.61 -2.84 2.66
CA LYS A 26 9.23 -3.43 3.95
C LYS A 26 7.95 -4.28 3.86
N PRO A 27 6.86 -3.86 3.17
CA PRO A 27 5.65 -4.68 3.08
C PRO A 27 5.83 -5.97 2.28
N ALA A 28 6.86 -6.03 1.42
CA ALA A 28 7.16 -7.21 0.60
C ALA A 28 8.05 -8.24 1.32
N VAL A 29 8.42 -8.01 2.57
CA VAL A 29 9.20 -8.97 3.36
C VAL A 29 8.35 -10.23 3.60
N PRO A 30 8.87 -11.45 3.32
CA PRO A 30 8.15 -12.69 3.54
C PRO A 30 7.83 -12.91 5.01
N LEU A 31 6.66 -13.50 5.27
CA LEU A 31 6.15 -13.84 6.58
C LEU A 31 5.59 -15.26 6.55
N ALA A 32 5.90 -16.07 7.58
CA ALA A 32 5.32 -17.39 7.78
C ALA A 32 5.35 -18.33 6.53
N GLY A 33 6.42 -18.24 5.73
CA GLY A 33 6.70 -19.12 4.59
C GLY A 33 5.87 -18.88 3.32
N LYS A 34 4.62 -18.41 3.44
CA LYS A 34 3.70 -18.23 2.30
C LYS A 34 3.18 -16.81 2.12
N TYR A 35 3.31 -15.97 3.14
CA TYR A 35 2.74 -14.62 3.17
C TYR A 35 3.82 -13.56 3.08
N ARG A 36 3.38 -12.31 3.07
CA ARG A 36 4.20 -11.12 3.21
C ARG A 36 3.61 -10.21 4.29
N LEU A 37 4.42 -9.29 4.80
CA LEU A 37 3.97 -8.35 5.83
C LEU A 37 2.73 -7.54 5.40
N ILE A 38 2.57 -7.24 4.11
CA ILE A 38 1.39 -6.54 3.58
C ILE A 38 0.08 -7.34 3.71
N ASP A 39 0.17 -8.67 3.79
CA ASP A 39 -1.03 -9.52 3.81
C ASP A 39 -1.81 -9.35 5.10
N VAL A 40 -1.12 -9.05 6.22
CA VAL A 40 -1.76 -8.86 7.53
C VAL A 40 -2.76 -7.69 7.51
N PRO A 41 -2.36 -6.44 7.18
CA PRO A 41 -3.31 -5.33 7.15
C PRO A 41 -4.34 -5.44 6.01
N VAL A 42 -3.98 -6.00 4.84
CA VAL A 42 -4.94 -6.18 3.74
C VAL A 42 -6.02 -7.19 4.11
N SER A 43 -5.64 -8.34 4.69
CA SER A 43 -6.61 -9.33 5.17
C SER A 43 -7.49 -8.78 6.29
N ASN A 44 -6.95 -7.93 7.18
CA ASN A 44 -7.77 -7.27 8.20
C ASN A 44 -8.84 -6.36 7.58
N CYS A 45 -8.50 -5.58 6.54
CA CYS A 45 -9.46 -4.74 5.83
C CYS A 45 -10.55 -5.60 5.17
N ILE A 46 -10.15 -6.62 4.42
CA ILE A 46 -11.08 -7.53 3.71
C ILE A 46 -12.02 -8.26 4.69
N ASN A 47 -11.50 -8.72 5.83
CA ASN A 47 -12.31 -9.38 6.87
C ASN A 47 -13.20 -8.39 7.64
N SER A 48 -12.99 -7.08 7.47
CA SER A 48 -13.81 -6.01 8.06
C SER A 48 -14.73 -5.35 7.02
N ASP A 49 -14.93 -6.00 5.86
CA ASP A 49 -15.72 -5.49 4.73
C ASP A 49 -15.20 -4.17 4.12
N ILE A 50 -13.89 -3.92 4.19
CA ILE A 50 -13.21 -2.78 3.56
C ILE A 50 -12.43 -3.29 2.34
N PHE A 51 -12.92 -2.98 1.13
CA PHE A 51 -12.38 -3.51 -0.12
C PHE A 51 -11.66 -2.45 -0.98
N GLU A 52 -11.74 -1.17 -0.64
CA GLU A 52 -11.02 -0.07 -1.30
C GLU A 52 -9.76 0.23 -0.49
N ILE A 53 -8.59 -0.20 -0.99
CA ILE A 53 -7.35 -0.21 -0.22
C ILE A 53 -6.20 0.39 -1.04
N TYR A 54 -5.61 1.47 -0.53
CA TYR A 54 -4.32 1.99 -1.01
C TYR A 54 -3.17 1.59 -0.11
N VAL A 55 -2.04 1.23 -0.71
CA VAL A 55 -0.80 0.88 -0.02
C VAL A 55 0.30 1.86 -0.43
N LEU A 56 0.69 2.74 0.48
CA LEU A 56 1.71 3.77 0.23
C LEU A 56 3.09 3.18 0.50
N THR A 57 4.00 3.25 -0.47
CA THR A 57 5.37 2.73 -0.34
C THR A 57 6.39 3.68 -0.97
N GLN A 58 7.59 3.76 -0.42
CA GLN A 58 8.60 4.70 -0.91
C GLN A 58 9.71 4.02 -1.73
N TYR A 59 9.98 2.73 -1.49
CA TYR A 59 11.15 2.04 -2.04
C TYR A 59 10.81 0.67 -2.60
N ASN A 60 11.55 0.22 -3.63
CA ASN A 60 11.59 -1.17 -4.12
C ASN A 60 10.21 -1.84 -4.29
N SER A 61 9.27 -1.13 -4.93
CA SER A 61 7.85 -1.52 -5.04
C SER A 61 7.58 -2.65 -6.04
N ALA A 62 8.48 -2.96 -6.97
CA ALA A 62 8.23 -3.94 -8.04
C ALA A 62 7.78 -5.33 -7.54
N SER A 63 8.46 -5.84 -6.50
CA SER A 63 8.08 -7.13 -5.90
C SER A 63 6.73 -7.07 -5.19
N LEU A 64 6.41 -5.93 -4.57
CA LEU A 64 5.14 -5.68 -3.89
C LEU A 64 3.99 -5.59 -4.90
N ASN A 65 4.18 -4.82 -5.97
CA ASN A 65 3.23 -4.69 -7.10
C ASN A 65 2.85 -6.05 -7.68
N ARG A 66 3.85 -6.88 -7.98
CA ARG A 66 3.60 -8.24 -8.50
C ARG A 66 2.81 -9.12 -7.54
N HIS A 67 3.03 -8.97 -6.23
CA HIS A 67 2.33 -9.75 -5.21
C HIS A 67 0.87 -9.32 -5.12
N ILE A 68 0.62 -8.02 -4.97
CA ILE A 68 -0.74 -7.50 -4.88
C ILE A 68 -1.56 -7.85 -6.13
N ALA A 69 -1.02 -7.64 -7.33
CA ALA A 69 -1.70 -7.95 -8.59
C ALA A 69 -2.05 -9.45 -8.75
N ARG A 70 -1.27 -10.36 -8.14
CA ARG A 70 -1.52 -11.80 -8.21
C ARG A 70 -2.43 -12.32 -7.10
N THR A 71 -2.38 -11.71 -5.93
CA THR A 71 -3.06 -12.20 -4.73
C THR A 71 -4.43 -11.55 -4.53
N TYR A 72 -4.56 -10.26 -4.83
CA TYR A 72 -5.75 -9.46 -4.55
C TYR A 72 -6.42 -8.98 -5.84
N ASN A 73 -6.75 -9.94 -6.71
CA ASN A 73 -7.57 -9.69 -7.88
C ASN A 73 -9.03 -9.98 -7.52
N PHE A 74 -9.81 -8.93 -7.23
CA PHE A 74 -11.23 -9.07 -6.95
C PHE A 74 -11.98 -9.54 -8.21
N SER A 75 -12.96 -10.43 -8.04
CA SER A 75 -13.76 -10.90 -9.17
C SER A 75 -14.67 -9.77 -9.67
N HIS A 76 -15.20 -9.90 -10.89
CA HIS A 76 -16.13 -8.92 -11.48
C HIS A 76 -17.38 -8.64 -10.63
N PHE A 77 -17.69 -9.52 -9.65
CA PHE A 77 -18.88 -9.41 -8.81
C PHE A 77 -18.63 -8.69 -7.49
N LYS A 78 -17.39 -8.27 -7.18
CA LYS A 78 -17.05 -7.58 -5.94
C LYS A 78 -16.30 -6.29 -6.27
N GLU A 79 -16.97 -5.15 -6.06
CA GLU A 79 -16.35 -3.83 -6.20
C GLU A 79 -15.28 -3.66 -5.11
N GLY A 80 -14.09 -3.21 -5.51
CA GLY A 80 -12.93 -3.02 -4.64
C GLY A 80 -11.61 -3.14 -5.37
N PHE A 81 -10.54 -2.68 -4.74
CA PHE A 81 -9.18 -2.77 -5.28
C PHE A 81 -8.15 -2.77 -4.15
N VAL A 82 -6.98 -3.34 -4.45
CA VAL A 82 -5.79 -3.13 -3.65
C VAL A 82 -4.73 -2.54 -4.58
N GLU A 83 -4.42 -1.27 -4.41
CA GLU A 83 -3.49 -0.54 -5.27
C GLU A 83 -2.31 0.01 -4.48
N ILE A 84 -1.15 0.07 -5.14
CA ILE A 84 0.08 0.56 -4.52
C ILE A 84 0.39 1.95 -5.06
N LEU A 85 0.48 2.91 -4.15
CA LEU A 85 0.93 4.27 -4.42
C LEU A 85 2.41 4.36 -4.04
N ALA A 86 3.27 4.23 -5.04
CA ALA A 86 4.70 4.38 -4.85
C ALA A 86 5.09 5.86 -4.88
N ALA A 87 5.93 6.32 -3.95
CA ALA A 87 6.49 7.66 -4.00
C ALA A 87 7.09 7.94 -5.39
N GLN A 88 6.64 9.04 -6.00
CA GLN A 88 7.12 9.51 -7.29
C GLN A 88 7.81 10.86 -7.08
N GLN A 89 8.94 11.05 -7.75
CA GLN A 89 9.53 12.38 -7.89
C GLN A 89 8.78 13.09 -9.01
N THR A 90 8.16 14.22 -8.71
CA THR A 90 7.54 15.09 -9.73
C THR A 90 8.45 16.29 -9.99
N PRO A 91 8.30 17.00 -11.12
CA PRO A 91 9.06 18.23 -11.39
C PRO A 91 8.88 19.29 -10.29
N GLU A 92 7.72 19.31 -9.66
CA GLU A 92 7.33 20.23 -8.58
C GLU A 92 7.77 19.76 -7.19
N ASN A 93 7.95 18.44 -7.01
CA ASN A 93 8.40 17.85 -5.74
C ASN A 93 9.46 16.77 -6.01
N PRO A 94 10.76 17.16 -6.05
CA PRO A 94 11.85 16.22 -6.31
C PRO A 94 12.13 15.30 -5.12
N ASN A 95 11.51 15.57 -3.96
CA ASN A 95 11.78 14.86 -2.73
C ASN A 95 10.88 13.63 -2.60
N TRP A 96 11.45 12.54 -2.09
CA TRP A 96 10.68 11.41 -1.59
C TRP A 96 9.75 11.84 -0.44
N PHE A 97 8.81 10.97 -0.04
CA PHE A 97 8.00 11.23 1.15
C PHE A 97 8.88 11.63 2.34
N GLN A 98 8.57 12.77 2.94
CA GLN A 98 9.27 13.30 4.12
C GLN A 98 8.79 12.63 5.43
N GLY A 99 7.76 11.80 5.34
CA GLY A 99 7.17 11.09 6.47
C GLY A 99 5.85 10.44 6.08
N THR A 100 5.19 9.82 7.05
CA THR A 100 3.89 9.17 6.83
C THR A 100 2.78 10.17 6.52
N ALA A 101 2.75 11.30 7.23
CA ALA A 101 1.80 12.38 6.97
C ALA A 101 2.02 12.99 5.58
N ASP A 102 3.28 13.16 5.18
CA ASP A 102 3.62 13.66 3.85
C ASP A 102 3.19 12.70 2.74
N ALA A 103 3.34 11.39 2.95
CA ALA A 103 2.87 10.37 2.02
C ALA A 103 1.36 10.47 1.79
N VAL A 104 0.56 10.66 2.84
CA VAL A 104 -0.90 10.84 2.73
C VAL A 104 -1.22 12.17 2.02
N ARG A 105 -0.55 13.26 2.43
CA ARG A 105 -0.74 14.60 1.86
C ARG A 105 -0.50 14.65 0.35
N GLN A 106 0.55 13.99 -0.13
CA GLN A 106 0.90 13.99 -1.57
C GLN A 106 -0.16 13.30 -2.45
N TYR A 107 -0.94 12.37 -1.89
CA TYR A 107 -2.02 11.68 -2.59
C TYR A 107 -3.42 12.12 -2.14
N LEU A 108 -3.52 13.20 -1.36
CA LEU A 108 -4.80 13.66 -0.84
C LEU A 108 -5.81 13.93 -1.96
N TRP A 109 -5.36 14.52 -3.06
CA TRP A 109 -6.17 14.78 -4.26
C TRP A 109 -6.81 13.50 -4.82
N LEU A 110 -6.12 12.37 -4.77
CA LEU A 110 -6.64 11.09 -5.24
C LEU A 110 -7.68 10.53 -4.26
N PHE A 111 -7.47 10.73 -2.95
CA PHE A 111 -8.39 10.27 -1.93
C PHE A 111 -9.68 11.09 -1.88
N GLU A 112 -9.63 12.37 -2.24
CA GLU A 112 -10.80 13.26 -2.31
C GLU A 112 -11.81 12.87 -3.40
N GLU A 113 -11.38 12.11 -4.42
CA GLU A 113 -12.28 11.57 -5.45
C GLU A 113 -13.21 10.47 -4.90
N PHE A 114 -12.85 9.86 -3.77
CA PHE A 114 -13.64 8.80 -3.14
C PHE A 114 -14.75 9.37 -2.26
N LYS A 115 -15.99 8.92 -2.50
CA LYS A 115 -17.14 9.23 -1.64
C LYS A 115 -17.08 8.38 -0.38
N VAL A 116 -16.40 8.86 0.65
CA VAL A 116 -16.34 8.24 1.99
C VAL A 116 -17.53 8.74 2.82
N ASP A 117 -18.18 7.84 3.59
CA ASP A 117 -19.35 8.16 4.44
C ASP A 117 -18.97 8.58 5.87
#